data_AF-A0AAU5GZR8-F1
#
_entry.id   AF-A0AAU5GZR8-F1
#
_cell.length_a   1.000
_cell.length_b   1.000
_cell.length_c   1.000
_cell.angle_alpha   90.00
_cell.angle_beta   90.00
_cell.angle_gamma   90.00
#
_symmetry.space_group_name_H-M   'P 1'
#
loop_
_entity.id
_entity.type
_entity.pdbx_description
1 polymer ?
#
loop_
_entity_poly.entity_id
_entity_poly.type
_entity_poly.pdbx_seq_one_letter_code
_entity_poly.pdbx_strand_id
1 'polypeptide(L)'
;MRLIASSHTEPSAPASAFDSLHSHCAVALVRQVELLTGRPRLARRAVRHAFGLAWQQWPAVAVDADPVGWIRAAAYDRALAPWRRVLPGRRPRRRVTSGPDAALRTALLRLPPASRRTVLLYDGLGLDLPETAAETAASTPAAAARILRARAALGEDAGARLAELLRLPDEARTAGQPPASVRRRSERRVRRQTLGALALTAAVAAAVGTAALVPEPAHRRAAPPASTSGHELSNTQDDEPFR
;
A
#
# COMPACT_ATOMS: atom_id res chain seq x y z
N MET A 1 5.73 19.96 -49.20
CA MET A 1 4.80 20.50 -48.18
C MET A 1 3.85 19.37 -47.75
N ARG A 2 4.23 18.55 -46.75
CA ARG A 2 3.35 17.49 -46.20
C ARG A 2 2.86 17.97 -44.84
N LEU A 3 1.55 18.23 -44.74
CA LEU A 3 0.87 18.38 -43.46
C LEU A 3 1.00 17.06 -42.69
N ILE A 4 1.77 17.08 -41.61
CA ILE A 4 1.64 16.09 -40.55
C ILE A 4 0.30 16.44 -39.88
N ALA A 5 -0.75 15.73 -40.27
CA ALA A 5 -1.99 15.73 -39.51
C ALA A 5 -1.65 15.21 -38.12
N SER A 6 -1.54 16.14 -37.17
CA SER A 6 -1.44 15.83 -35.74
C SER A 6 -2.72 15.10 -35.36
N SER A 7 -2.68 13.76 -35.43
CA SER A 7 -3.76 12.91 -34.95
C SER A 7 -3.86 13.15 -33.44
N HIS A 8 -4.71 14.09 -33.04
CA HIS A 8 -5.25 14.12 -31.69
C HIS A 8 -6.04 12.83 -31.53
N THR A 9 -5.38 11.82 -30.96
CA THR A 9 -6.07 10.62 -30.50
C THR A 9 -7.00 11.06 -29.38
N GLU A 10 -8.26 11.28 -29.72
CA GLU A 10 -9.32 11.49 -28.74
C GLU A 10 -9.27 10.33 -27.72
N PRO A 11 -9.17 10.62 -26.41
CA PRO A 11 -9.13 9.58 -25.41
C PRO A 11 -10.42 8.76 -25.44
N SER A 12 -10.32 7.43 -25.29
CA SER A 12 -11.49 6.56 -25.17
C SER A 12 -12.41 7.02 -24.03
N ALA A 13 -13.71 6.71 -24.09
CA ALA A 13 -14.66 7.14 -23.05
C ALA A 13 -14.21 6.80 -21.60
N PRO A 14 -13.65 5.62 -21.29
CA PRO A 14 -13.09 5.33 -19.98
C PRO A 14 -11.89 6.21 -19.61
N ALA A 15 -11.04 6.53 -20.59
CA ALA A 15 -9.89 7.40 -20.41
C ALA A 15 -10.33 8.85 -20.11
N SER A 16 -11.33 9.37 -20.83
CA SER A 16 -11.91 10.70 -20.59
C SER A 16 -12.58 10.80 -19.21
N ALA A 17 -13.35 9.78 -18.82
CA ALA A 17 -13.97 9.73 -17.49
C ALA A 17 -12.92 9.72 -16.36
N PHE A 18 -11.85 8.93 -16.52
CA PHE A 18 -10.73 8.93 -15.59
C PHE A 18 -10.01 10.29 -15.52
N ASP A 19 -9.75 10.92 -16.66
CA ASP A 19 -9.07 12.22 -16.73
C ASP A 19 -9.90 13.32 -16.06
N SER A 20 -11.23 13.26 -16.22
CA SER A 20 -12.19 14.16 -15.57
C SER A 20 -12.18 13.99 -14.05
N LEU A 21 -12.27 12.74 -13.58
CA LEU A 21 -12.21 12.42 -12.14
C LEU A 21 -10.87 12.87 -11.52
N HIS A 22 -9.75 12.57 -12.18
CA HIS A 22 -8.43 12.96 -11.72
C HIS A 22 -8.30 14.49 -11.62
N SER A 23 -8.73 15.21 -12.66
CA SER A 23 -8.67 16.68 -12.69
C SER A 23 -9.55 17.30 -11.61
N HIS A 24 -10.68 16.67 -11.30
CA HIS A 24 -11.60 17.11 -10.26
C HIS A 24 -11.03 16.95 -8.84
N CYS A 25 -10.50 15.79 -8.46
CA CYS A 25 -10.20 15.51 -7.04
C CYS A 25 -8.71 15.38 -6.67
N ALA A 26 -7.78 15.26 -7.63
CA ALA A 26 -6.38 14.94 -7.31
C ALA A 26 -5.70 15.98 -6.40
N VAL A 27 -5.96 17.27 -6.63
CA VAL A 27 -5.36 18.36 -5.82
C VAL A 27 -5.90 18.31 -4.38
N ALA A 28 -7.21 18.19 -4.22
CA ALA A 28 -7.85 18.07 -2.91
C ALA A 28 -7.33 16.85 -2.14
N LEU A 29 -7.21 15.70 -2.80
CA LEU A 29 -6.65 14.48 -2.19
C LEU A 29 -5.19 14.67 -1.75
N VAL A 30 -4.37 15.39 -2.52
CA VAL A 30 -2.98 15.67 -2.12
C VAL A 30 -2.97 16.53 -0.85
N ARG A 31 -3.83 17.54 -0.75
CA ARG A 31 -3.94 18.41 0.42
C ARG A 31 -4.38 17.66 1.66
N GLN A 32 -5.41 16.82 1.53
CA GLN A 32 -5.86 15.93 2.58
C GLN A 32 -4.69 15.06 3.11
N VAL A 33 -3.97 14.37 2.22
CA VAL A 33 -2.84 13.52 2.62
C VAL A 33 -1.67 14.35 3.19
N GLU A 34 -1.47 15.57 2.72
CA GLU A 34 -0.48 16.49 3.28
C GLU A 34 -0.82 16.87 4.72
N LEU A 35 -2.07 17.21 5.03
CA LEU A 35 -2.53 17.48 6.39
C LEU A 35 -2.33 16.26 7.30
N LEU A 36 -2.62 15.05 6.80
CA LEU A 36 -2.45 13.81 7.57
C LEU A 36 -1.00 13.41 7.83
N THR A 37 -0.03 13.91 7.04
CA THR A 37 1.36 13.42 7.07
C THR A 37 2.41 14.49 7.30
N GLY A 38 2.10 15.77 7.06
CA GLY A 38 3.05 16.88 7.05
C GLY A 38 4.11 16.79 5.94
N ARG A 39 3.89 15.96 4.92
CA ARG A 39 4.91 15.57 3.93
C ARG A 39 4.39 15.72 2.49
N PRO A 40 4.61 16.87 1.83
CA PRO A 40 4.06 17.14 0.48
C PRO A 40 4.50 16.11 -0.57
N ARG A 41 5.78 15.70 -0.53
CA ARG A 41 6.31 14.67 -1.46
C ARG A 41 5.67 13.31 -1.25
N LEU A 42 5.35 12.96 0.01
CA LEU A 42 4.68 11.71 0.34
C LEU A 42 3.23 11.75 -0.14
N ALA A 43 2.53 12.86 0.10
CA ALA A 43 1.16 13.07 -0.33
C ALA A 43 1.00 12.86 -1.83
N ARG A 44 1.78 13.57 -2.66
CA ARG A 44 1.78 13.39 -4.12
C ARG A 44 2.10 11.96 -4.53
N ARG A 45 2.98 11.25 -3.82
CA ARG A 45 3.31 9.84 -4.13
C ARG A 45 2.18 8.89 -3.74
N ALA A 46 1.49 9.12 -2.64
CA ALA A 46 0.37 8.31 -2.20
C ALA A 46 -0.83 8.46 -3.13
N VAL A 47 -1.20 9.70 -3.47
CA VAL A 47 -2.32 9.99 -4.39
C VAL A 47 -2.06 9.43 -5.78
N ARG A 48 -0.87 9.65 -6.36
CA ARG A 48 -0.50 9.03 -7.65
C ARG A 48 -0.56 7.50 -7.61
N HIS A 49 -0.23 6.90 -6.48
CA HIS A 49 -0.33 5.45 -6.33
C HIS A 49 -1.79 5.01 -6.30
N ALA A 50 -2.65 5.70 -5.56
CA ALA A 50 -4.08 5.43 -5.52
C ALA A 50 -4.74 5.57 -6.90
N PHE A 51 -4.49 6.65 -7.65
CA PHE A 51 -4.97 6.76 -9.04
C PHE A 51 -4.41 5.68 -9.96
N GLY A 52 -3.16 5.26 -9.75
CA GLY A 52 -2.58 4.14 -10.48
C GLY A 52 -3.26 2.80 -10.17
N LEU A 53 -3.77 2.61 -8.95
CA LEU A 53 -4.60 1.45 -8.58
C LEU A 53 -6.00 1.58 -9.19
N ALA A 54 -6.60 2.77 -9.12
CA ALA A 54 -7.91 3.05 -9.70
C ALA A 54 -7.93 2.76 -11.21
N TRP A 55 -6.88 3.15 -11.95
CA TRP A 55 -6.78 2.83 -13.37
C TRP A 55 -6.73 1.32 -13.65
N GLN A 56 -6.05 0.55 -12.79
CA GLN A 56 -5.95 -0.90 -12.93
C GLN A 56 -7.29 -1.61 -12.69
N GLN A 57 -8.15 -1.00 -11.87
CA GLN A 57 -9.46 -1.53 -11.48
C GLN A 57 -10.60 -0.65 -12.01
N TRP A 58 -10.34 0.09 -13.09
CA TRP A 58 -11.21 1.17 -13.55
C TRP A 58 -12.66 0.74 -13.82
N PRO A 59 -12.94 -0.45 -14.42
CA PRO A 59 -14.32 -0.88 -14.61
C PRO A 59 -15.13 -1.00 -13.31
N ALA A 60 -14.49 -1.39 -12.21
CA ALA A 60 -15.15 -1.47 -10.90
C ALA A 60 -15.25 -0.09 -10.23
N VAL A 61 -14.19 0.72 -10.30
CA VAL A 61 -14.18 2.06 -9.68
C VAL A 61 -15.16 3.01 -10.38
N ALA A 62 -15.31 2.91 -11.71
CA ALA A 62 -16.18 3.80 -12.48
C ALA A 62 -17.68 3.59 -12.19
N VAL A 63 -18.08 2.44 -11.67
CA VAL A 63 -19.47 2.12 -11.30
C VAL A 63 -19.73 2.20 -9.80
N ASP A 64 -18.69 2.52 -9.01
CA ASP A 64 -18.81 2.70 -7.57
C ASP A 64 -19.69 3.91 -7.24
N ALA A 65 -20.40 3.87 -6.10
CA ALA A 65 -21.23 4.98 -5.65
C ALA A 65 -20.39 6.21 -5.23
N ASP A 66 -19.18 5.99 -4.72
CA ASP A 66 -18.22 7.04 -4.38
C ASP A 66 -16.80 6.70 -4.89
N PRO A 67 -16.52 6.92 -6.20
CA PRO A 67 -15.20 6.69 -6.76
C PRO A 67 -14.12 7.58 -6.12
N VAL A 68 -14.48 8.76 -5.59
CA VAL A 68 -13.53 9.66 -4.92
C VAL A 68 -13.16 9.10 -3.56
N GLY A 69 -14.14 8.60 -2.80
CA GLY A 69 -13.95 7.91 -1.52
C GLY A 69 -13.07 6.67 -1.66
N TRP A 70 -13.26 5.88 -2.71
CA TRP A 70 -12.38 4.74 -3.02
C TRP A 70 -10.91 5.17 -3.15
N ILE A 71 -10.65 6.21 -3.96
CA ILE A 71 -9.29 6.73 -4.20
C ILE A 71 -8.73 7.38 -2.92
N ARG A 72 -9.57 8.09 -2.15
CA ARG A 72 -9.23 8.70 -0.87
C ARG A 72 -8.76 7.64 0.12
N ALA A 73 -9.53 6.58 0.31
CA ALA A 73 -9.20 5.46 1.18
C ALA A 73 -7.86 4.82 0.79
N ALA A 74 -7.68 4.48 -0.49
CA ALA A 74 -6.43 3.91 -1.01
C ALA A 74 -5.22 4.85 -0.80
N ALA A 75 -5.40 6.17 -0.97
CA ALA A 75 -4.35 7.15 -0.73
C ALA A 75 -4.00 7.25 0.77
N TYR A 76 -5.00 7.22 1.65
CA TYR A 76 -4.85 7.30 3.11
C TYR A 76 -4.15 6.07 3.66
N ASP A 77 -4.59 4.87 3.28
CA ASP A 77 -3.95 3.61 3.68
C ASP A 77 -2.50 3.60 3.25
N ARG A 78 -2.27 3.99 1.99
CA ARG A 78 -0.91 4.10 1.47
C ARG A 78 -0.10 5.10 2.25
N ALA A 79 -0.64 6.22 2.70
CA ALA A 79 0.09 7.30 3.37
C ALA A 79 0.36 7.00 4.85
N LEU A 80 -0.58 6.38 5.55
CA LEU A 80 -0.57 6.15 7.00
C LEU A 80 -0.08 4.76 7.41
N ALA A 81 0.20 3.88 6.45
CA ALA A 81 0.73 2.54 6.65
C ALA A 81 1.80 2.43 7.78
N PRO A 82 1.63 1.53 8.78
CA PRO A 82 2.49 1.43 9.97
C PRO A 82 3.97 1.22 9.64
N TRP A 83 4.25 0.39 8.63
CA TRP A 83 5.62 0.07 8.20
C TRP A 83 6.41 1.31 7.75
N ARG A 84 5.74 2.43 7.44
CA ARG A 84 6.45 3.67 7.08
C ARG A 84 7.20 4.31 8.23
N ARG A 85 6.87 3.94 9.48
CA ARG A 85 7.56 4.40 10.69
C ARG A 85 8.89 3.68 10.90
N VAL A 86 9.02 2.45 10.41
CA VAL A 86 10.20 1.60 10.65
C VAL A 86 11.24 1.66 9.52
N LEU A 87 10.94 2.30 8.37
CA LEU A 87 11.92 2.40 7.28
C LEU A 87 13.05 3.40 7.62
N PRO A 88 14.33 2.97 7.57
CA PRO A 88 15.50 3.84 7.74
C PRO A 88 15.51 4.99 6.72
N GLY A 89 16.07 6.15 7.11
CA GLY A 89 16.16 7.34 6.23
C GLY A 89 14.86 8.14 6.04
N ARG A 90 13.77 7.77 6.74
CA ARG A 90 12.46 8.44 6.67
C ARG A 90 12.02 9.11 7.98
N ARG A 91 12.97 9.41 8.89
CA ARG A 91 12.67 10.29 10.02
C ARG A 91 12.21 11.65 9.47
N PRO A 92 11.07 12.18 9.92
CA PRO A 92 10.60 13.47 9.42
C PRO A 92 11.63 14.53 9.81
N ARG A 93 12.26 15.17 8.82
CA ARG A 93 12.71 16.54 9.04
C ARG A 93 11.44 17.33 9.33
N ARG A 94 11.26 17.74 10.59
CA ARG A 94 10.16 18.59 11.02
C ARG A 94 10.23 19.85 10.16
N ARG A 95 9.42 19.91 9.11
CA ARG A 95 9.25 21.16 8.37
C ARG A 95 8.58 22.11 9.34
N VAL A 96 9.17 23.29 9.52
CA VAL A 96 8.50 24.38 10.20
C VAL A 96 7.28 24.69 9.35
N THR A 97 6.09 24.34 9.86
CA THR A 97 4.85 24.84 9.29
C THR A 97 4.84 26.34 9.58
N SER A 98 4.91 27.16 8.55
CA SER A 98 4.76 28.62 8.64
C SER A 98 3.34 29.01 8.23
N GLY A 99 2.86 30.15 8.73
CA GLY A 99 1.52 30.68 8.46
C GLY A 99 0.53 30.52 9.62
N PRO A 100 -0.67 31.12 9.50
CA PRO A 100 -1.66 31.22 10.58
C PRO A 100 -2.15 29.86 11.10
N ASP A 101 -2.08 28.80 10.29
CA ASP A 101 -2.53 27.45 10.66
C ASP A 101 -1.42 26.51 11.09
N ALA A 102 -0.20 27.02 11.31
CA ALA A 102 0.94 26.23 11.76
C ALA A 102 0.66 25.47 13.06
N ALA A 103 -0.01 26.12 14.02
CA ALA A 103 -0.36 25.54 15.31
C ALA A 103 -1.35 24.37 15.15
N LEU A 104 -2.41 24.56 14.37
CA LEU A 104 -3.41 23.53 14.09
C LEU A 104 -2.78 22.33 13.36
N ARG A 105 -1.99 22.56 12.31
CA ARG A 105 -1.29 21.48 11.59
C ARG A 105 -0.34 20.71 12.50
N THR A 106 0.38 21.41 13.38
CA THR A 106 1.28 20.78 14.35
C THR A 106 0.51 19.94 15.37
N ALA A 107 -0.59 20.48 15.92
CA ALA A 107 -1.45 19.77 16.87
C ALA A 107 -2.09 18.53 16.20
N LEU A 108 -2.61 18.68 14.98
CA LEU A 108 -3.13 17.56 14.19
C LEU A 108 -2.08 16.46 14.07
N LEU A 109 -0.84 16.79 13.69
CA LEU A 109 0.22 15.78 13.51
C LEU A 109 0.66 15.08 14.81
N ARG A 110 0.37 15.62 15.99
CA ARG A 110 0.62 14.95 17.29
C ARG A 110 -0.38 13.85 17.60
N LEU A 111 -1.58 13.90 17.00
CA LEU A 111 -2.58 12.85 17.19
C LEU A 111 -2.14 11.50 16.59
N PRO A 112 -2.63 10.38 17.13
CA PRO A 112 -2.49 9.06 16.49
C PRO A 112 -3.05 9.08 15.05
N PRO A 113 -2.45 8.34 14.08
CA PRO A 113 -2.87 8.34 12.69
C PRO A 113 -4.36 8.07 12.47
N ALA A 114 -4.92 7.13 13.23
CA ALA A 114 -6.34 6.80 13.15
C ALA A 114 -7.19 8.00 13.54
N SER A 115 -6.92 8.65 14.67
CA SER A 115 -7.65 9.85 15.11
C SER A 115 -7.51 11.01 14.13
N ARG A 116 -6.33 11.22 13.52
CA ARG A 116 -6.13 12.24 12.47
C ARG A 116 -7.00 11.99 11.25
N ARG A 117 -7.05 10.74 10.78
CA ARG A 117 -7.88 10.35 9.64
C ARG A 117 -9.36 10.56 9.97
N THR A 118 -9.80 10.09 11.14
CA THR A 118 -11.20 10.19 11.57
C THR A 118 -11.65 11.65 11.68
N VAL A 119 -10.88 12.53 12.35
CA VAL A 119 -11.26 13.94 12.51
C VAL A 119 -11.23 14.70 11.19
N LEU A 120 -10.29 14.39 10.29
CA LEU A 120 -10.25 15.01 8.95
C LEU A 120 -11.48 14.62 8.11
N LEU A 121 -11.91 13.36 8.17
CA LEU A 121 -13.09 12.88 7.44
C LEU A 121 -14.38 13.52 7.97
N TYR A 122 -14.56 13.49 9.29
CA TYR A 122 -15.78 14.00 9.91
C TYR A 122 -15.82 15.53 9.91
N ASP A 123 -14.85 16.19 10.55
CA ASP A 123 -14.88 17.64 10.74
C ASP A 123 -14.35 18.43 9.53
N GLY A 124 -13.39 17.86 8.79
CA GLY A 124 -12.77 18.55 7.65
C GLY A 124 -13.51 18.35 6.33
N LEU A 125 -13.96 17.13 6.05
CA LEU A 125 -14.64 16.77 4.81
C LEU A 125 -16.17 16.69 4.95
N GLY A 126 -16.69 16.71 6.18
CA GLY A 126 -18.13 16.72 6.44
C GLY A 126 -18.82 15.38 6.20
N LEU A 127 -18.08 14.26 6.21
CA LEU A 127 -18.70 12.94 6.17
C LEU A 127 -19.53 12.72 7.43
N ASP A 128 -20.60 11.94 7.31
CA ASP A 128 -21.34 11.54 8.49
C ASP A 128 -20.55 10.54 9.36
N LEU A 129 -21.07 10.25 10.54
CA LEU A 129 -20.38 9.38 11.49
C LEU A 129 -20.32 7.91 11.01
N PRO A 130 -21.40 7.30 10.49
CA PRO A 130 -21.35 5.97 9.87
C PRO A 130 -20.35 5.83 8.72
N GLU A 131 -20.34 6.77 7.77
CA GLU A 131 -19.43 6.80 6.63
C GLU A 131 -17.97 6.94 7.10
N THR A 132 -17.72 7.84 8.06
CA THR A 132 -16.41 8.00 8.67
C THR A 132 -15.94 6.71 9.37
N ALA A 133 -16.86 6.01 10.05
CA ALA A 133 -16.56 4.75 10.71
C ALA A 133 -16.20 3.66 9.69
N ALA A 134 -16.99 3.53 8.62
CA ALA A 134 -16.74 2.60 7.52
C ALA A 134 -15.40 2.87 6.85
N GLU A 135 -15.11 4.12 6.46
CA GLU A 135 -13.86 4.47 5.78
C GLU A 135 -12.63 4.27 6.68
N THR A 136 -12.77 4.38 8.00
CA THR A 136 -11.67 4.15 8.95
C THR A 136 -11.60 2.74 9.51
N ALA A 137 -12.40 1.81 8.97
CA ALA A 137 -12.52 0.43 9.45
C ALA A 137 -12.71 0.36 10.97
N ALA A 138 -13.61 1.20 11.49
CA ALA A 138 -13.93 1.30 12.90
C ALA A 138 -15.43 1.13 13.12
N SER A 139 -15.84 0.75 14.34
CA SER A 139 -17.24 0.86 14.73
C SER A 139 -17.62 2.33 14.92
N THR A 140 -18.90 2.66 14.73
CA THR A 140 -19.45 4.00 14.94
C THR A 140 -19.10 4.58 16.31
N PRO A 141 -19.21 3.83 17.44
CA PRO A 141 -18.79 4.33 18.76
C PRO A 141 -17.27 4.61 18.84
N ALA A 142 -16.45 3.77 18.19
CA ALA A 142 -15.00 3.96 18.18
C ALA A 142 -14.60 5.21 17.37
N ALA A 143 -15.29 5.48 16.26
CA ALA A 143 -15.11 6.71 15.49
C ALA A 143 -15.49 7.94 16.31
N ALA A 144 -16.66 7.93 16.97
CA ALA A 144 -17.10 9.02 17.85
C ALA A 144 -16.09 9.30 18.98
N ALA A 145 -15.63 8.25 19.67
CA ALA A 145 -14.63 8.38 20.73
C ALA A 145 -13.27 8.91 20.22
N ARG A 146 -12.90 8.66 18.96
CA ARG A 146 -11.69 9.25 18.35
C ARG A 146 -11.90 10.73 18.04
N ILE A 147 -13.08 11.12 17.57
CA ILE A 147 -13.44 12.52 17.26
C ILE A 147 -13.43 13.35 18.55
N LEU A 148 -14.11 12.90 19.60
CA LEU A 148 -14.17 13.60 20.89
C LEU A 148 -12.75 13.85 21.45
N ARG A 149 -11.90 12.82 21.46
CA ARG A 149 -10.50 12.96 21.90
C ARG A 149 -9.68 13.87 20.99
N ALA A 150 -9.94 13.86 19.69
CA ALA A 150 -9.26 14.76 18.75
C ALA A 150 -9.66 16.22 19.00
N ARG A 151 -10.96 16.52 19.16
CA ARG A 151 -11.46 17.87 19.45
C ARG A 151 -10.90 18.42 20.76
N ALA A 152 -10.89 17.61 21.82
CA ALA A 152 -10.28 17.99 23.10
C ALA A 152 -8.79 18.38 22.97
N ALA A 153 -8.07 17.81 22.01
CA ALA A 153 -6.66 18.11 21.76
C ALA A 153 -6.42 19.24 20.73
N LEU A 154 -7.41 19.55 19.87
CA LEU A 154 -7.27 20.52 18.78
C LEU A 154 -7.98 21.85 19.05
N GLY A 155 -8.96 21.87 19.96
CA GLY A 155 -9.87 23.00 20.20
C GLY A 155 -11.18 22.89 19.41
N GLU A 156 -12.23 23.52 19.91
CA GLU A 156 -13.59 23.44 19.35
C GLU A 156 -13.67 23.93 17.88
N ASP A 157 -12.96 25.02 17.55
CA ASP A 157 -12.97 25.58 16.19
C ASP A 157 -12.10 24.80 15.18
N ALA A 158 -11.44 23.71 15.61
CA ALA A 158 -10.52 22.97 14.77
C ALA A 158 -11.19 22.42 13.49
N GLY A 159 -12.47 22.02 13.59
CA GLY A 159 -13.20 21.50 12.44
C GLY A 159 -13.40 22.52 11.34
N ALA A 160 -13.95 23.69 11.68
CA ALA A 160 -14.14 24.79 10.73
C ALA A 160 -12.82 25.19 10.05
N ARG A 161 -11.74 25.26 10.82
CA ARG A 161 -10.40 25.57 10.30
C ARG A 161 -9.83 24.47 9.41
N LEU A 162 -10.07 23.19 9.71
CA LEU A 162 -9.69 22.06 8.85
C LEU A 162 -10.45 22.12 7.52
N ALA A 163 -11.75 22.40 7.56
CA ALA A 163 -12.55 22.55 6.36
C ALA A 163 -12.06 23.73 5.50
N GLU A 164 -11.71 24.86 6.13
CA GLU A 164 -11.13 26.01 5.43
C GLU A 164 -9.79 25.67 4.77
N LEU A 165 -8.88 25.01 5.49
CA LEU A 165 -7.61 24.53 4.94
C LEU A 165 -7.76 23.62 3.71
N LEU A 166 -8.85 22.86 3.66
CA LEU A 166 -9.18 21.98 2.54
C LEU A 166 -9.83 22.73 1.36
N ARG A 167 -10.58 23.81 1.64
CA ARG A 167 -11.22 24.67 0.64
C ARG A 167 -10.27 25.64 -0.04
N LEU A 168 -9.24 26.12 0.68
CA LEU A 168 -8.31 27.13 0.15
C LEU A 168 -7.76 26.68 -1.21
N PRO A 169 -7.88 27.50 -2.28
CA PRO A 169 -7.35 27.14 -3.58
C PRO A 169 -5.84 26.92 -3.51
N ASP A 170 -5.35 25.95 -4.30
CA ASP A 170 -3.91 25.78 -4.46
C ASP A 170 -3.38 26.75 -5.50
N GLU A 171 -2.56 27.69 -5.04
CA GLU A 171 -1.52 28.32 -5.85
C GLU A 171 -0.65 27.24 -6.54
N ALA A 172 -0.52 26.04 -5.93
CA ALA A 172 0.17 24.90 -6.54
C ALA A 172 -0.67 24.05 -7.51
N ARG A 173 -1.68 24.64 -8.18
CA ARG A 173 -2.32 24.06 -9.39
C ARG A 173 -1.29 23.55 -10.41
N THR A 174 -0.06 24.05 -10.39
CA THR A 174 0.98 23.86 -11.41
C THR A 174 1.88 22.61 -11.26
N ALA A 175 1.62 21.68 -10.32
CA ALA A 175 2.50 20.50 -10.14
C ALA A 175 1.77 19.14 -10.07
N GLY A 176 0.52 19.09 -10.52
CA GLY A 176 -0.17 17.82 -10.79
C GLY A 176 0.48 17.13 -11.99
N GLN A 177 0.79 15.83 -11.88
CA GLN A 177 1.17 15.06 -13.07
C GLN A 177 -0.06 14.97 -14.00
N PRO A 178 0.10 15.15 -15.31
CA PRO A 178 -1.03 15.05 -16.24
C PRO A 178 -1.61 13.63 -16.15
N PRO A 179 -2.94 13.48 -16.22
CA PRO A 179 -3.59 12.20 -15.92
C PRO A 179 -3.20 11.09 -16.93
N ALA A 180 -2.93 11.47 -18.19
CA ALA A 180 -2.33 10.59 -19.18
C ALA A 180 -0.98 9.98 -18.74
N SER A 181 -0.17 10.70 -17.96
CA SER A 181 1.11 10.18 -17.44
C SER A 181 0.91 9.15 -16.32
N VAL A 182 -0.17 9.27 -15.54
CA VAL A 182 -0.54 8.29 -14.51
C VAL A 182 -0.95 6.98 -15.17
N ARG A 183 -1.84 7.03 -16.18
CA ARG A 183 -2.29 5.86 -16.96
C ARG A 183 -1.13 5.10 -17.60
N ARG A 184 -0.31 5.81 -18.39
CA ARG A 184 0.86 5.22 -19.07
C ARG A 184 1.83 4.58 -18.07
N ARG A 185 1.95 5.16 -16.87
CA ARG A 185 2.82 4.62 -15.81
C ARG A 185 2.20 3.38 -15.15
N SER A 186 0.90 3.35 -14.89
CA SER A 186 0.20 2.17 -14.37
C SER A 186 0.27 1.00 -15.35
N GLU A 187 0.01 1.23 -16.64
CA GLU A 187 0.10 0.21 -17.69
C GLU A 187 1.50 -0.39 -17.79
N ARG A 188 2.54 0.45 -17.76
CA ARG A 188 3.94 0.00 -17.73
C ARG A 188 4.27 -0.80 -16.47
N ARG A 189 3.69 -0.44 -15.33
CA ARG A 189 3.90 -1.15 -14.06
C ARG A 189 3.24 -2.53 -14.07
N VAL A 190 2.00 -2.64 -14.55
CA VAL A 190 1.30 -3.92 -14.73
C VAL A 190 2.12 -4.82 -15.66
N ARG A 191 2.48 -4.34 -16.85
CA ARG A 191 3.31 -5.11 -17.80
C ARG A 191 4.62 -5.59 -17.17
N ARG A 192 5.32 -4.74 -16.41
CA ARG A 192 6.56 -5.13 -15.71
C ARG A 192 6.33 -6.15 -14.60
N GLN A 193 5.21 -6.08 -13.89
CA GLN A 193 4.85 -7.05 -12.86
C GLN A 193 4.52 -8.41 -13.47
N THR A 194 3.76 -8.44 -14.57
CA THR A 194 3.47 -9.67 -15.31
C THR A 194 4.74 -10.29 -15.88
N LEU A 195 5.58 -9.51 -16.55
CA LEU A 195 6.85 -9.99 -17.10
C LEU A 195 7.83 -10.43 -16.00
N GLY A 196 7.89 -9.72 -14.88
CA GLY A 196 8.72 -10.09 -13.73
C GLY A 196 8.25 -11.39 -13.06
N ALA A 197 6.93 -11.59 -12.93
CA ALA A 197 6.37 -12.83 -12.42
C ALA A 197 6.68 -14.00 -13.36
N LEU A 198 6.49 -13.84 -14.68
CA LEU A 198 6.83 -14.85 -15.67
C LEU A 198 8.33 -15.19 -15.66
N ALA A 199 9.19 -14.18 -15.58
CA ALA A 199 10.65 -14.39 -15.49
C ALA A 199 11.05 -15.14 -14.21
N LEU A 200 10.43 -14.80 -13.06
CA LEU A 200 10.64 -15.52 -11.81
C LEU A 200 10.17 -16.97 -11.92
N THR A 201 8.98 -17.22 -12.48
CA THR A 201 8.46 -18.58 -12.72
C THR A 201 9.40 -19.38 -13.63
N ALA A 202 9.89 -18.78 -14.71
CA ALA A 202 10.85 -19.42 -15.61
C ALA A 202 12.18 -19.72 -14.92
N ALA A 203 12.68 -18.81 -14.07
CA ALA A 203 13.91 -19.02 -13.31
C ALA A 203 13.77 -20.15 -12.27
N VAL A 204 12.63 -20.24 -11.57
CA VAL A 204 12.34 -21.33 -10.64
C VAL A 204 12.23 -22.65 -11.39
N ALA A 205 11.51 -22.69 -12.51
CA ALA A 205 11.40 -23.89 -13.34
C ALA A 205 12.77 -24.34 -13.88
N ALA A 206 13.62 -23.39 -14.32
CA ALA A 206 14.98 -23.67 -14.75
C ALA A 206 15.84 -24.21 -13.60
N ALA A 207 15.75 -23.63 -12.40
CA ALA A 207 16.48 -24.11 -11.23
C ALA A 207 16.09 -25.54 -10.83
N VAL A 208 14.79 -25.85 -10.82
CA VAL A 208 14.27 -27.21 -10.57
C VAL A 208 14.74 -28.17 -11.67
N GLY A 209 14.65 -27.76 -12.93
CA GLY A 209 15.12 -28.56 -14.07
C GLY A 209 16.63 -28.84 -14.03
N THR A 210 17.45 -27.86 -13.64
CA THR A 210 18.89 -28.06 -13.47
C THR A 210 19.22 -29.01 -12.32
N ALA A 211 18.45 -28.97 -11.22
CA ALA A 211 18.64 -29.90 -10.10
C ALA A 211 18.31 -31.35 -10.51
N ALA A 212 17.32 -31.56 -11.39
CA ALA A 212 16.99 -32.88 -11.93
C ALA A 212 18.04 -33.43 -12.92
N LEU A 213 18.91 -32.56 -13.45
CA LEU A 213 20.00 -32.92 -14.35
C LEU A 213 21.34 -33.10 -13.60
N VAL A 214 21.40 -32.80 -12.30
CA VAL A 214 22.58 -33.12 -11.49
C VAL A 214 22.61 -34.64 -11.31
N PRO A 215 23.65 -35.34 -11.82
CA PRO A 215 23.78 -36.77 -11.58
C PRO A 215 23.88 -37.02 -10.08
N GLU A 216 23.03 -37.91 -9.55
CA GLU A 216 23.12 -38.40 -8.18
C GLU A 216 24.57 -38.80 -7.88
N PRO A 217 25.24 -38.19 -6.87
CA PRO A 217 26.57 -38.62 -6.49
C PRO A 217 26.45 -40.05 -5.98
N ALA A 218 26.93 -41.00 -6.80
CA ALA A 218 26.94 -42.41 -6.51
C ALA A 218 27.26 -42.64 -5.03
N HIS A 219 26.27 -43.13 -4.28
CA HIS A 219 26.43 -43.48 -2.88
C HIS A 219 27.69 -44.33 -2.76
N ARG A 220 28.71 -43.84 -2.04
CA ARG A 220 29.84 -44.70 -1.66
C ARG A 220 29.22 -45.86 -0.89
N ARG A 221 29.15 -47.03 -1.54
CA ARG A 221 28.90 -48.30 -0.87
C ARG A 221 29.87 -48.35 0.30
N ALA A 222 29.33 -48.26 1.52
CA ALA A 222 30.06 -48.66 2.70
C ALA A 222 30.60 -50.07 2.43
N ALA A 223 31.91 -50.23 2.51
CA ALA A 223 32.54 -51.54 2.42
C ALA A 223 31.94 -52.43 3.52
N PRO A 224 31.57 -53.68 3.24
CA PRO A 224 31.08 -54.58 4.27
C PRO A 224 32.20 -54.80 5.32
N PRO A 225 31.88 -54.84 6.63
CA PRO A 225 32.89 -55.16 7.63
C PRO A 225 33.41 -56.57 7.39
N ALA A 226 34.73 -56.70 7.35
CA ALA A 226 35.41 -57.97 7.23
C ALA A 226 34.99 -58.91 8.36
N SER A 227 34.50 -60.08 7.98
CA SER A 227 34.23 -61.22 8.85
C SER A 227 35.49 -61.53 9.67
N THR A 228 35.46 -61.28 10.97
CA THR A 228 36.45 -61.84 11.89
C THR A 228 35.84 -63.08 12.54
N SER A 229 36.53 -64.17 12.28
CA SER A 229 36.33 -65.55 12.70
C SER A 229 35.98 -65.74 14.18
N GLY A 230 35.10 -66.71 14.43
CA GLY A 230 35.29 -67.79 15.40
C GLY A 230 35.55 -67.43 16.87
N HIS A 231 34.47 -67.45 17.66
CA HIS A 231 34.49 -67.90 19.06
C HIS A 231 33.09 -68.50 19.31
N GLU A 232 32.93 -69.82 19.17
CA GLU A 232 33.10 -70.83 20.23
C GLU A 232 31.91 -70.87 21.20
N LEU A 233 31.05 -71.86 20.92
CA LEU A 233 30.26 -72.70 21.83
C LEU A 233 29.13 -72.07 22.65
N SER A 234 27.92 -72.26 22.10
CA SER A 234 26.63 -72.25 22.80
C SER A 234 26.60 -73.35 23.87
N ASN A 235 26.48 -72.91 25.11
CA ASN A 235 26.04 -73.67 26.27
C ASN A 235 24.54 -73.98 26.15
N THR A 236 24.16 -75.26 26.15
CA THR A 236 22.82 -75.83 26.42
C THR A 236 23.11 -77.33 26.60
N GLN A 237 23.24 -77.90 27.80
CA GLN A 237 22.27 -77.97 28.91
C GLN A 237 20.92 -78.50 28.43
N ASP A 238 20.86 -79.80 28.14
CA ASP A 238 20.03 -80.76 28.90
C ASP A 238 19.90 -82.08 28.13
N ASP A 239 20.39 -83.16 28.74
CA ASP A 239 19.80 -84.49 28.67
C ASP A 239 20.30 -85.30 29.88
N GLU A 240 19.38 -85.48 30.83
CA GLU A 240 19.10 -86.66 31.69
C GLU A 240 19.77 -88.00 31.25
N PRO A 241 19.88 -89.08 32.08
CA PRO A 241 18.89 -89.43 33.12
C PRO A 241 19.33 -90.26 34.36
N PHE A 242 18.34 -90.51 35.23
CA PHE A 242 18.13 -91.75 36.01
C PHE A 242 19.05 -92.04 37.23
N ARG A 243 18.66 -91.55 38.42
CA ARG A 243 18.05 -92.33 39.54
C ARG A 243 17.97 -91.52 40.84
#